data_AF-A0A520HSR9-F1
#
_entry.id   AF-A0A520HSR9-F1
#
_cell.length_a   1.000
_cell.length_b   1.000
_cell.length_c   1.000
_cell.angle_alpha   90.00
_cell.angle_beta   90.00
_cell.angle_gamma   90.00
#
_symmetry.space_group_name_H-M   'P 1'
#
loop_
_entity.id
_entity.type
_entity.pdbx_description
1 polymer ?
#
loop_
_entity_poly.entity_id
_entity_poly.type
_entity_poly.pdbx_seq_one_letter_code
_entity_poly.pdbx_strand_id
1 'polypeptide(L)'
;MGVGEQPRRTFLHARLVALAAQQADAILVALRRARMPFDITVTASIGTCTGPLRREADWKRMYCDADRALFAAKAAGRDRVRDAQSLAA
;
A
#
# COMPACT_ATOMS: atom_id res chain seq x y z
N MET A 1 5.77 38.33 10.41
CA MET A 1 4.84 37.41 11.10
C MET A 1 4.29 36.45 10.07
N GLY A 2 4.61 35.15 10.14
CA GLY A 2 4.18 34.18 9.12
C GLY A 2 4.76 32.80 9.39
N VAL A 3 4.49 32.24 10.57
CA VAL A 3 4.90 30.88 10.96
C VAL A 3 3.68 30.23 11.61
N GLY A 4 3.07 29.22 10.99
CA GLY A 4 1.99 28.51 11.70
C GLY A 4 1.10 27.49 10.96
N GLU A 5 1.01 27.48 9.61
CA GLU A 5 -0.01 26.66 8.94
C GLU A 5 0.46 25.29 8.40
N GLN A 6 1.76 24.99 8.50
CA GLN A 6 2.34 23.76 7.96
C GLN A 6 2.00 22.43 8.71
N PRO A 7 1.64 22.38 10.01
CA PRO A 7 1.54 21.07 10.69
C PRO A 7 0.30 20.27 10.27
N ARG A 8 -0.86 20.91 10.03
CA ARG A 8 -2.14 20.21 9.81
C ARG A 8 -2.18 19.38 8.51
N ARG A 9 -1.49 19.82 7.45
CA ARG A 9 -1.47 19.09 6.16
C ARG A 9 -0.64 17.81 6.22
N THR A 10 0.48 17.81 6.95
CA THR A 10 1.34 16.63 7.12
C THR A 10 0.62 15.51 7.88
N PHE A 11 -0.13 15.85 8.94
CA PHE A 11 -0.92 14.87 9.69
C PHE A 11 -2.04 14.25 8.86
N LEU A 12 -2.69 15.02 7.98
CA LEU A 12 -3.72 14.49 7.09
C LEU A 12 -3.14 13.52 6.06
N HIS A 13 -1.99 13.85 5.46
CA HIS A 13 -1.33 12.97 4.49
C HIS A 13 -0.88 11.65 5.12
N ALA A 14 -0.21 11.71 6.28
CA ALA A 14 0.20 10.52 7.01
C ALA A 14 -1.01 9.62 7.40
N ARG A 15 -2.13 10.24 7.79
CA ARG A 15 -3.37 9.50 8.09
C ARG A 15 -3.98 8.84 6.85
N LEU A 16 -3.96 9.51 5.70
CA LEU A 16 -4.43 8.95 4.43
C LEU A 16 -3.58 7.74 4.00
N VAL A 17 -2.26 7.85 4.11
CA VAL A 17 -1.33 6.73 3.84
C VAL A 17 -1.58 5.56 4.78
N ALA A 18 -1.76 5.82 6.07
CA ALA A 18 -2.07 4.78 7.05
C ALA A 18 -3.42 4.08 6.77
N LEU A 19 -4.46 4.84 6.40
CA LEU A 19 -5.76 4.28 6.02
C LEU A 19 -5.64 3.36 4.80
N ALA A 20 -4.88 3.75 3.78
CA ALA A 20 -4.66 2.92 2.60
C ALA A 20 -3.94 1.60 2.94
N ALA A 21 -2.94 1.65 3.83
CA ALA A 21 -2.27 0.44 4.33
C ALA A 21 -3.26 -0.46 5.10
N GLN A 22 -4.06 0.12 6.01
CA GLN A 22 -5.10 -0.61 6.74
C GLN A 22 -6.14 -1.26 5.80
N GLN A 23 -6.47 -0.62 4.68
CA GLN A 23 -7.38 -1.19 3.68
C GLN A 23 -6.80 -2.45 3.03
N ALA A 24 -5.49 -2.50 2.75
CA ALA A 24 -4.85 -3.70 2.20
C ALA A 24 -4.93 -4.88 3.17
N ASP A 25 -4.65 -4.66 4.46
CA ASP A 25 -4.81 -5.68 5.49
C ASP A 25 -6.27 -6.12 5.63
N ALA A 26 -7.21 -5.17 5.59
CA ALA A 26 -8.64 -5.47 5.65
C ALA A 26 -9.11 -6.35 4.49
N ILE A 27 -8.63 -6.09 3.26
CA ILE A 27 -8.91 -6.93 2.09
C ILE A 27 -8.38 -8.35 2.32
N LEU A 28 -7.15 -8.49 2.81
CA LEU A 28 -6.56 -9.80 3.06
C LEU A 28 -7.32 -10.59 4.15
N VAL A 29 -7.71 -9.92 5.23
CA VAL A 29 -8.54 -10.51 6.30
C VAL A 29 -9.91 -10.93 5.77
N ALA A 30 -10.54 -10.10 4.93
CA ALA A 30 -11.81 -10.42 4.30
C ALA A 30 -11.70 -11.66 3.40
N LEU A 31 -10.63 -11.73 2.59
CA LEU A 31 -10.37 -12.86 1.70
C LEU A 31 -10.19 -14.17 2.48
N ARG A 32 -9.41 -14.14 3.57
CA ARG A 32 -9.17 -15.32 4.43
C ARG A 32 -10.44 -15.85 5.11
N ARG A 33 -11.44 -15.00 5.33
CA ARG A 33 -12.71 -15.36 5.97
C ARG A 33 -13.80 -15.75 4.98
N ALA A 34 -13.64 -15.41 3.71
CA ALA A 34 -14.63 -15.70 2.69
C ALA A 34 -14.67 -17.21 2.39
N ARG A 35 -15.87 -17.80 2.43
CA ARG A 35 -16.06 -19.16 1.95
C ARG A 35 -15.99 -19.17 0.43
N MET A 36 -15.02 -19.90 -0.09
CA MET A 36 -14.87 -20.08 -1.52
C MET A 36 -15.75 -21.24 -2.01
N PRO A 37 -16.19 -21.21 -3.28
CA PRO A 37 -16.83 -22.36 -3.89
C PRO A 37 -15.96 -23.61 -3.76
N PHE A 38 -16.57 -24.75 -3.47
CA PHE A 38 -15.88 -26.04 -3.32
C PHE A 38 -14.83 -26.09 -2.20
N ASP A 39 -14.95 -25.22 -1.18
CA ASP A 39 -14.07 -25.17 0.00
C ASP A 39 -12.57 -25.00 -0.32
N ILE A 40 -12.24 -24.45 -1.49
CA ILE A 40 -10.85 -24.17 -1.86
C ILE A 40 -10.30 -23.01 -1.02
N THR A 41 -9.05 -23.12 -0.59
CA THR A 41 -8.39 -22.01 0.09
C THR A 41 -7.77 -21.06 -0.94
N VAL A 42 -8.30 -19.84 -1.03
CA VAL A 42 -7.74 -18.76 -1.85
C VAL A 42 -7.06 -17.74 -0.95
N THR A 43 -5.82 -17.38 -1.31
CA THR A 43 -5.03 -16.33 -0.62
C THR A 43 -4.59 -15.27 -1.61
N ALA A 44 -4.18 -14.11 -1.09
CA ALA A 44 -3.63 -13.03 -1.90
C ALA A 44 -2.31 -12.52 -1.30
N SER A 45 -1.39 -12.12 -2.17
CA SER A 45 -0.25 -11.29 -1.78
C SER A 45 -0.51 -9.89 -2.28
N ILE A 46 -0.28 -8.88 -1.45
CA ILE A 46 -0.61 -7.49 -1.79
C ILE A 46 0.66 -6.64 -1.58
N GLY A 47 1.04 -5.92 -2.62
CA GLY A 47 2.06 -4.88 -2.55
C GLY A 47 1.39 -3.51 -2.54
N THR A 48 1.75 -2.66 -1.59
CA THR A 48 1.29 -1.27 -1.55
C THR A 48 2.47 -0.34 -1.72
N CYS A 49 2.23 0.83 -2.31
CA CYS A 49 3.24 1.87 -2.41
C CYS A 49 2.60 3.23 -2.17
N THR A 50 3.30 4.08 -1.43
CA THR A 50 2.92 5.49 -1.25
C THR A 50 4.12 6.39 -1.49
N GLY A 51 3.87 7.56 -2.06
CA GLY A 51 4.91 8.53 -2.37
C GLY A 51 4.35 9.76 -3.07
N PRO A 52 5.13 10.83 -3.15
CA PRO A 52 4.74 12.04 -3.87
C PRO A 52 4.72 11.80 -5.39
N LEU A 53 3.65 12.24 -6.06
CA LEU A 53 3.55 12.30 -7.52
C LEU A 53 3.75 13.76 -7.96
N ARG A 54 4.96 14.10 -8.41
CA ARG A 54 5.31 15.45 -8.87
C ARG A 54 5.35 15.54 -10.39
N ARG A 55 5.74 14.45 -11.04
CA ARG A 55 5.85 14.29 -12.49
C ARG A 55 5.11 13.03 -12.92
N GLU A 56 4.75 12.97 -14.18
CA GLU A 56 4.12 11.78 -14.77
C GLU A 56 5.01 10.52 -14.64
N ALA A 57 6.33 10.68 -14.74
CA ALA A 57 7.29 9.60 -14.54
C ALA A 57 7.22 8.96 -13.13
N ASP A 58 6.82 9.75 -12.12
CA ASP A 58 6.70 9.26 -10.74
C ASP A 58 5.55 8.24 -10.63
N TRP A 59 4.51 8.34 -11.47
CA TRP A 59 3.43 7.35 -11.50
C TRP A 59 3.94 5.97 -11.89
N LYS A 60 4.75 5.86 -12.96
CA LYS A 60 5.30 4.58 -13.41
C LYS A 60 6.19 3.98 -12.34
N ARG A 61 7.00 4.83 -11.69
CA ARG A 61 7.87 4.42 -10.60
C ARG A 61 7.08 3.91 -9.39
N MET A 62 6.01 4.59 -9.01
CA MET A 62 5.16 4.17 -7.89
C MET A 62 4.52 2.79 -8.16
N TYR A 63 4.13 2.51 -9.41
CA TYR A 63 3.68 1.17 -9.81
C TYR A 63 4.78 0.11 -9.73
N CYS A 64 5.99 0.41 -10.21
CA CYS A 64 7.12 -0.50 -10.08
C CYS A 64 7.47 -0.79 -8.61
N ASP A 65 7.41 0.22 -7.74
CA ASP A 65 7.69 0.06 -6.32
C ASP A 65 6.60 -0.77 -5.60
N ALA A 66 5.31 -0.59 -5.98
CA ALA A 66 4.23 -1.44 -5.51
C ALA A 66 4.42 -2.90 -5.95
N ASP A 67 4.85 -3.12 -7.19
CA ASP A 67 5.12 -4.46 -7.73
C ASP A 67 6.31 -5.11 -7.02
N ARG A 68 7.38 -4.35 -6.72
CA ARG A 68 8.49 -4.82 -5.88
C ARG A 68 8.01 -5.26 -4.50
N ALA A 69 7.13 -4.47 -3.86
CA ALA A 69 6.52 -4.85 -2.58
C ALA A 69 5.70 -6.14 -2.71
N LEU A 70 4.94 -6.28 -3.81
CA LEU A 70 4.18 -7.50 -4.11
C LEU A 70 5.11 -8.72 -4.30
N PHE A 71 6.21 -8.57 -5.03
CA PHE A 71 7.22 -9.62 -5.19
C PHE A 71 7.85 -10.00 -3.85
N ALA A 72 8.18 -9.03 -3.00
CA ALA A 72 8.67 -9.29 -1.65
C ALA A 72 7.63 -10.03 -0.79
N ALA A 73 6.35 -9.66 -0.90
CA ALA A 73 5.25 -10.38 -0.22
C ALA A 73 5.17 -11.83 -0.68
N LYS A 74 5.30 -12.10 -1.99
CA LYS A 74 5.33 -13.47 -2.53
C LYS A 74 6.54 -14.24 -2.03
N ALA A 75 7.74 -13.65 -2.13
CA ALA A 75 9.01 -14.27 -1.73
C ALA A 75 9.05 -14.62 -0.25
N ALA A 76 8.42 -13.81 0.62
CA ALA A 76 8.35 -14.08 2.05
C ALA A 76 7.40 -15.25 2.43
N GLY A 77 6.80 -15.96 1.45
CA GLY A 77 5.89 -17.09 1.67
C GLY A 77 4.39 -16.82 1.41
N ARG A 78 4.05 -15.84 0.55
CA ARG A 78 2.67 -15.44 0.15
C ARG A 78 1.70 -15.08 1.29
N ASP A 79 0.43 -14.84 0.96
CA ASP A 79 -0.65 -14.51 1.94
C ASP A 79 -0.29 -13.37 2.92
N ARG A 80 0.20 -12.24 2.40
CA ARG A 80 0.55 -11.07 3.22
C ARG A 80 0.57 -9.77 2.44
N VAL A 81 0.56 -8.68 3.19
CA VAL A 81 0.81 -7.33 2.72
C VAL A 81 2.28 -6.97 2.92
N ARG A 82 2.87 -6.26 1.95
CA ARG A 82 4.11 -5.51 2.12
C ARG A 82 3.92 -4.11 1.55
N ASP A 83 4.54 -3.13 2.20
CA ASP A 83 4.57 -1.74 1.77
C ASP A 83 5.94 -1.35 1.22
N ALA A 84 5.92 -0.36 0.34
CA ALA A 84 7.08 0.38 -0.13
C ALA A 84 6.81 1.88 -0.06
N GLN A 85 7.88 2.65 0.05
CA GLN A 85 7.84 4.09 -0.13
C GLN A 85 8.52 4.45 -1.45
N SER A 86 7.80 5.14 -2.32
CA SER A 86 8.40 5.70 -3.54
C SER A 86 8.99 7.07 -3.22
N LEU A 87 10.26 7.27 -3.56
CA LEU A 87 10.88 8.59 -3.53
C LEU A 87 10.63 9.28 -4.88
N ALA A 88 10.18 10.54 -4.84
CA ALA A 88 10.17 11.38 -6.04
C ALA A 88 11.59 11.51 -6.59
N ALA A 89 11.70 11.39 -7.92
CA ALA A 89 12.96 11.63 -8.62
C ALA A 89 13.36 13.11 -8.61
#